data_AF-A0A1S6HKW9-F1
#
_entry.id   AF-A0A1S6HKW9-F1
#
_cell.length_a   1.000
_cell.length_b   1.000
_cell.length_c   1.000
_cell.angle_alpha   90.00
_cell.angle_beta   90.00
_cell.angle_gamma   90.00
#
_symmetry.space_group_name_H-M   'P 1'
#
loop_
_entity.id
_entity.type
_entity.pdbx_description
1 polymer ?
#
loop_
_entity_poly.entity_id
_entity_poly.type
_entity_poly.pdbx_seq_one_letter_code
_entity_poly.pdbx_strand_id
1 'polypeptide(L)'
;MKSDLLSTAKLKIIKQLQQPDKPESLLQGSGLSPSVFLVATESLWRSGELCGVVDDGCCQNACGQACVSYMDQDRKWSKVKLRR
;
A
#
# COMPACT_ATOMS: atom_id res chain seq x y z
N MET A 1 17.99 -13.64 -3.42
CA MET A 1 16.91 -14.11 -4.32
C MET A 1 15.51 -13.76 -3.82
N LYS A 2 15.07 -14.08 -2.59
CA LYS A 2 13.72 -13.67 -2.11
C LYS A 2 13.55 -12.15 -1.91
N SER A 3 14.61 -11.46 -1.49
CA SER A 3 14.58 -10.00 -1.27
C SER A 3 14.34 -9.18 -2.54
N ASP A 4 14.76 -9.70 -3.71
CA ASP A 4 14.66 -8.96 -4.97
C ASP A 4 13.23 -8.95 -5.52
N LEU A 5 12.52 -10.08 -5.37
CA LEU A 5 11.12 -10.21 -5.79
C LEU A 5 10.21 -9.29 -4.96
N LEU A 6 10.38 -9.32 -3.62
CA LEU A 6 9.58 -8.49 -2.73
C LEU A 6 9.82 -7.00 -2.98
N SER A 7 11.09 -6.60 -3.16
CA SER A 7 11.44 -5.20 -3.45
C SER A 7 10.85 -4.73 -4.78
N THR A 8 10.90 -5.58 -5.82
CA THR A 8 10.29 -5.30 -7.12
C THR A 8 8.77 -5.17 -7.01
N ALA A 9 8.12 -6.06 -6.26
CA ALA A 9 6.68 -6.02 -6.04
C ALA A 9 6.24 -4.73 -5.34
N LYS A 10 6.94 -4.33 -4.28
CA LYS A 10 6.71 -3.06 -3.57
C LYS A 10 6.79 -1.86 -4.51
N LEU A 11 7.85 -1.80 -5.32
CA LEU A 11 8.03 -0.71 -6.29
C LEU A 11 6.89 -0.65 -7.31
N LYS A 12 6.43 -1.80 -7.82
CA LYS A 12 5.27 -1.85 -8.72
C LYS A 12 4.02 -1.27 -8.08
N ILE A 13 3.73 -1.64 -6.83
CA ILE A 13 2.57 -1.13 -6.07
C ILE A 13 2.67 0.39 -5.88
N ILE A 14 3.80 0.88 -5.39
CA ILE A 14 4.04 2.32 -5.15
C ILE A 14 3.97 3.13 -6.45
N LYS A 15 4.47 2.56 -7.56
CA LYS A 15 4.41 3.18 -8.88
C LYS A 15 2.97 3.24 -9.41
N GLN A 16 2.18 2.20 -9.19
CA GLN A 16 0.77 2.18 -9.58
C GLN A 16 -0.07 3.16 -8.75
N LEU A 17 0.22 3.26 -7.45
CA LEU A 17 -0.49 4.11 -6.51
C LEU A 17 -0.07 5.58 -6.62
N GLN A 18 -0.38 6.23 -7.75
CA GLN A 18 -0.16 7.67 -7.95
C GLN A 18 -1.27 8.53 -7.32
N GLN A 19 -2.49 7.99 -7.29
CA GLN A 19 -3.66 8.55 -6.64
C GLN A 19 -4.26 7.50 -5.70
N PRO A 20 -5.06 7.90 -4.70
CA PRO A 20 -5.67 6.92 -3.82
C PRO A 20 -6.57 5.95 -4.58
N ASP A 21 -6.41 4.66 -4.32
CA ASP A 21 -7.04 3.60 -5.09
C ASP A 21 -7.39 2.40 -4.22
N LYS A 22 -8.30 1.55 -4.70
CA LYS A 22 -8.71 0.33 -4.02
C LYS A 22 -7.69 -0.80 -4.22
N PRO A 23 -7.55 -1.71 -3.24
CA PRO A 23 -6.60 -2.83 -3.32
C PRO A 23 -6.83 -3.74 -4.51
N GLU A 24 -8.07 -3.99 -4.89
CA GLU A 24 -8.42 -4.81 -6.05
C GLU A 24 -7.89 -4.20 -7.36
N SER A 25 -8.14 -2.91 -7.57
CA SER A 25 -7.66 -2.17 -8.74
C SER A 25 -6.13 -2.07 -8.76
N LEU A 26 -5.50 -1.89 -7.60
CA LEU A 26 -4.03 -1.92 -7.47
C LEU A 26 -3.44 -3.29 -7.79
N LEU A 27 -4.07 -4.38 -7.33
CA LEU A 27 -3.66 -5.74 -7.64
C LEU A 27 -3.71 -5.98 -9.15
N GLN A 28 -4.85 -5.67 -9.78
CA GLN A 28 -5.04 -5.80 -11.23
C GLN A 28 -4.02 -4.97 -12.01
N GLY A 29 -3.82 -3.70 -11.65
CA GLY A 29 -2.89 -2.80 -12.32
C GLY A 29 -1.40 -3.15 -12.10
N SER A 30 -1.06 -3.77 -10.97
CA SER A 30 0.33 -4.15 -10.67
C SER A 30 0.83 -5.36 -11.46
N GLY A 31 -0.08 -6.20 -11.98
CA GLY A 31 0.25 -7.47 -12.64
C GLY A 31 0.97 -8.47 -11.71
N LEU A 32 0.79 -8.34 -10.41
CA LEU A 32 1.34 -9.26 -9.41
C LEU A 32 0.37 -10.42 -9.16
N SER A 33 0.90 -11.56 -8.70
CA SER A 33 0.03 -12.60 -8.16
C SER A 33 -0.57 -12.15 -6.82
N PRO A 34 -1.78 -12.62 -6.45
CA PRO A 34 -2.43 -12.21 -5.20
C PRO A 34 -1.55 -12.43 -3.95
N SER A 35 -0.83 -13.54 -3.89
CA SER A 35 0.05 -13.85 -2.75
C SER A 35 1.25 -12.90 -2.66
N VAL A 36 1.87 -12.55 -3.79
CA VAL A 36 2.99 -11.60 -3.81
C VAL A 36 2.51 -10.20 -3.48
N PHE A 37 1.36 -9.80 -4.00
CA PHE A 37 0.73 -8.53 -3.70
C PHE A 37 0.45 -8.41 -2.20
N LEU A 38 -0.21 -9.40 -1.58
CA LEU A 38 -0.55 -9.39 -0.17
C LEU A 38 0.69 -9.21 0.74
N VAL A 39 1.75 -9.98 0.48
CA VAL A 39 3.00 -9.89 1.25
C VAL A 39 3.69 -8.53 1.04
N ALA A 40 3.67 -8.01 -0.20
CA ALA A 40 4.27 -6.72 -0.51
C ALA A 40 3.51 -5.55 0.13
N THR A 41 2.18 -5.54 0.05
CA THR A 41 1.33 -4.51 0.65
C THR A 41 1.40 -4.56 2.16
N GLU A 42 1.34 -5.75 2.77
CA GLU A 42 1.54 -5.88 4.22
C GLU A 42 2.88 -5.29 4.63
N SER A 43 3.95 -5.60 3.91
CA SER A 43 5.26 -5.05 4.22
C SER A 43 5.33 -3.53 4.05
N LEU A 44 4.65 -2.94 3.05
CA LEU A 44 4.58 -1.48 2.87
C LEU A 44 3.76 -0.79 3.95
N TRP A 45 2.68 -1.42 4.41
CA TRP A 45 1.94 -0.96 5.57
C TRP A 45 2.82 -1.00 6.82
N ARG A 46 3.51 -2.12 7.08
CA ARG A 46 4.39 -2.23 8.26
C ARG A 46 5.54 -1.22 8.25
N SER A 47 6.06 -0.82 7.09
CA SER A 47 7.08 0.23 6.97
C SER A 47 6.51 1.66 7.00
N GLY A 48 5.20 1.82 7.08
CA GLY A 48 4.56 3.15 7.08
C GLY A 48 4.63 3.86 5.73
N GLU A 49 4.79 3.12 4.63
CA GLU A 49 4.79 3.69 3.27
C GLU A 49 3.36 3.83 2.70
N LEU A 50 2.43 2.99 3.16
CA LEU A 50 1.00 3.08 2.86
C LEU A 50 0.22 3.71 4.02
N CYS A 51 -0.85 4.41 3.67
CA CYS A 51 -1.85 4.95 4.57
C CYS A 51 -3.24 4.92 3.93
N GLY A 52 -4.28 5.19 4.71
CA GLY A 52 -5.61 5.46 4.19
C GLY A 52 -5.76 6.88 3.65
N VAL A 53 -6.97 7.21 3.21
CA VAL A 53 -7.34 8.58 2.79
C VAL A 53 -8.02 9.35 3.94
N VAL A 54 -7.99 10.69 3.86
CA VAL A 54 -8.60 11.56 4.88
C VAL A 54 -10.11 11.31 5.00
N ASP A 55 -10.79 11.09 3.88
CA ASP A 55 -12.23 10.84 3.84
C ASP A 55 -12.63 9.57 4.63
N ASP A 56 -11.70 8.62 4.79
CA ASP A 56 -11.88 7.39 5.57
C ASP A 56 -11.42 7.55 7.04
N GLY A 57 -11.14 8.78 7.49
CA GLY A 57 -10.68 9.10 8.84
C GLY A 57 -9.17 8.90 9.06
N CYS A 58 -8.38 8.73 8.00
CA CYS A 58 -6.93 8.57 8.14
C CYS A 58 -6.22 9.92 8.31
N CYS A 59 -5.25 9.99 9.23
CA CYS A 59 -4.40 11.17 9.42
C CYS A 59 -3.29 11.33 8.36
N GLN A 60 -3.17 10.37 7.42
CA GLN A 60 -2.15 10.30 6.37
C GLN A 60 -0.68 10.30 6.83
N ASN A 61 -0.43 9.97 8.11
CA ASN A 61 0.92 9.78 8.64
C ASN A 61 1.39 8.33 8.47
N ALA A 62 2.68 8.09 8.70
CA ALA A 62 3.31 6.76 8.72
C ALA A 62 2.93 5.95 9.98
N CYS A 63 1.64 5.72 10.20
CA CYS A 63 1.13 4.94 11.35
C CYS A 63 1.36 3.43 11.22
N GLY A 64 1.65 2.98 10.00
CA GLY A 64 1.80 1.58 9.64
C GLY A 64 0.63 0.70 10.10
N GLN A 65 0.90 -0.32 10.92
CA GLN A 65 -0.14 -1.24 11.42
C GLN A 65 -1.21 -0.57 12.28
N ALA A 66 -0.91 0.58 12.90
CA ALA A 66 -1.87 1.33 13.69
C ALA A 66 -2.80 2.21 12.83
N CYS A 67 -2.68 2.17 11.50
CA CYS A 67 -3.55 2.94 10.62
C CYS A 67 -4.98 2.37 10.61
N VAL A 68 -5.98 3.24 10.63
CA VAL A 68 -7.41 2.86 10.59
C VAL A 68 -7.79 2.07 9.34
N SER A 69 -7.00 2.20 8.27
CA SER A 69 -7.23 1.55 6.98
C SER A 69 -6.25 0.40 6.72
N TYR A 70 -5.51 -0.05 7.75
CA TYR A 70 -4.50 -1.11 7.63
C TYR A 70 -5.10 -2.36 6.97
N MET A 71 -4.63 -2.66 5.76
CA MET A 71 -5.03 -3.82 4.96
C MET A 71 -6.54 -3.97 4.67
N ASP A 72 -7.35 -2.95 4.96
CA ASP A 72 -8.79 -2.95 4.71
C ASP A 72 -9.07 -2.89 3.20
N GLN A 73 -9.72 -3.94 2.67
CA GLN A 73 -9.94 -4.11 1.23
C GLN A 73 -11.04 -3.20 0.69
N ASP A 74 -11.93 -2.69 1.54
CA ASP A 74 -13.06 -1.85 1.13
C ASP A 74 -12.68 -0.38 1.01
N ARG A 75 -11.58 0.02 1.67
CA ARG A 75 -11.07 1.39 1.74
C ARG A 75 -10.06 1.71 0.66
N LYS A 76 -9.92 3.00 0.35
CA LYS A 76 -8.87 3.46 -0.55
C LYS A 76 -7.56 3.59 0.19
N TRP A 77 -6.49 3.10 -0.44
CA TRP A 77 -5.13 3.22 0.06
C TRP A 77 -4.44 4.36 -0.66
N SER A 78 -3.47 4.98 0.00
CA SER A 78 -2.64 6.07 -0.50
C SER A 78 -1.20 5.85 -0.03
N LYS A 79 -0.27 6.59 -0.64
CA LYS A 79 1.10 6.70 -0.12
C LYS A 79 1.13 7.73 1.00
N VAL A 80 1.95 7.47 2.01
CA VAL A 80 2.30 8.51 2.99
C VAL A 80 3.07 9.60 2.27
N LYS A 81 2.60 10.85 2.40
CA LYS A 81 3.34 12.00 1.90
C LYS A 81 4.49 12.25 2.87
N LEU A 82 5.71 11.96 2.44
CA LEU A 82 6.91 12.43 3.15
C LEU A 82 6.81 13.96 3.23
N ARG A 83 6.58 14.49 4.43
CA ARG A 83 6.81 15.91 4.69
C ARG A 83 8.31 16.11 4.58
N ARG A 84 8.74 16.70 3.46
CA ARG A 84 10.08 17.30 3.35
C ARG A 84 10.11 18.58 4.18
#